data_AF-A0A2P4S7U1-F1
#
_entry.id   AF-A0A2P4S7U1-F1
#
_cell.length_a   1.000
_cell.length_b   1.000
_cell.length_c   1.000
_cell.angle_alpha   90.00
_cell.angle_beta   90.00
_cell.angle_gamma   90.00
#
_symmetry.space_group_name_H-M   'P 1'
#
loop_
_entity.id
_entity.type
_entity.pdbx_description
1 polymer ?
#
loop_
_entity_poly.entity_id
_entity_poly.type
_entity_poly.pdbx_seq_one_letter_code
_entity_poly.pdbx_strand_id
1 'polypeptide(L)'
;GSLLFHQLPLVEIDGMKLVQCRAILSYIAGKYNLYGKDLKERALIDMYVEGISDLMQLILMFPFSPPEAKEKNIAKIAEKAKERYFPVFEKVRDGEDVPRKPAFTIIRNFPKSKNVLVLMLSGL
;
A
#
# COMPACT_ATOMS: atom_id res chain seq x y z
N GLY A 1 -21.46 -13.19 -15.17
CA GLY A 1 -20.46 -13.43 -14.10
C GLY A 1 -20.42 -12.23 -13.17
N SER A 2 -20.01 -12.40 -11.92
CA SER A 2 -19.97 -11.32 -10.91
C SER A 2 -18.77 -10.37 -11.02
N LEU A 3 -17.75 -10.73 -11.81
CA LEU A 3 -16.52 -9.95 -11.99
C LEU A 3 -16.71 -8.92 -13.09
N LEU A 4 -16.96 -7.65 -12.74
CA LEU A 4 -17.23 -6.59 -13.71
C LEU A 4 -16.13 -6.42 -14.78
N PHE A 5 -14.86 -6.61 -14.40
CA PHE A 5 -13.70 -6.52 -15.29
C PHE A 5 -13.00 -7.86 -15.52
N HIS A 6 -13.65 -8.98 -15.17
CA HIS A 6 -13.06 -10.32 -15.22
C HIS A 6 -11.72 -10.44 -14.46
N GLN A 7 -11.53 -9.59 -13.44
CA GLN A 7 -10.30 -9.49 -12.65
C GLN A 7 -10.60 -9.72 -11.17
N LEU A 8 -9.64 -10.31 -10.48
CA LEU A 8 -9.60 -10.41 -9.02
C LEU A 8 -8.75 -9.27 -8.43
N PRO A 9 -8.94 -8.93 -7.14
CA PRO A 9 -9.89 -9.50 -6.18
C PRO A 9 -11.32 -8.99 -6.35
N LEU A 10 -12.28 -9.82 -5.90
CA LEU A 10 -13.68 -9.46 -5.70
C LEU A 10 -14.07 -9.68 -4.25
N VAL A 11 -14.74 -8.70 -3.65
CA VAL A 11 -15.27 -8.77 -2.29
C VAL A 11 -16.76 -8.51 -2.33
N GLU A 12 -17.53 -9.38 -1.68
CA GLU A 12 -18.96 -9.18 -1.44
C GLU A 12 -19.15 -8.58 -0.04
N ILE A 13 -19.65 -7.36 0.04
CA ILE A 13 -19.85 -6.62 1.29
C ILE A 13 -21.06 -5.68 1.16
N ASP A 14 -21.92 -5.62 2.19
CA ASP A 14 -23.12 -4.78 2.23
C ASP A 14 -24.04 -4.93 1.00
N GLY A 15 -24.14 -6.15 0.46
CA GLY A 15 -24.92 -6.45 -0.74
C GLY A 15 -24.27 -6.01 -2.05
N MET A 16 -23.10 -5.38 -2.02
CA MET A 16 -22.32 -5.00 -3.20
C MET A 16 -21.29 -6.06 -3.55
N LYS A 17 -20.99 -6.18 -4.85
CA LYS A 17 -19.86 -6.97 -5.37
C LYS A 17 -18.80 -6.02 -5.89
N LEU A 18 -17.79 -5.74 -5.07
CA LEU A 18 -16.74 -4.77 -5.38
C LEU A 18 -15.52 -5.48 -5.98
N VAL A 19 -15.03 -4.93 -7.09
CA VAL A 19 -13.74 -5.27 -7.72
C VAL A 19 -12.83 -4.04 -7.65
N GLN A 20 -11.53 -4.21 -7.96
CA GLN A 20 -10.46 -3.21 -7.77
C GLN A 20 -10.05 -3.03 -6.30
N CYS A 21 -8.81 -3.42 -5.97
CA CYS A 21 -8.26 -3.35 -4.61
C CYS A 21 -8.47 -1.97 -3.96
N ARG A 22 -8.22 -0.89 -4.70
CA ARG A 22 -8.36 0.49 -4.18
C ARG A 22 -9.79 0.81 -3.79
N ALA A 23 -10.78 0.46 -4.63
CA ALA A 23 -12.18 0.70 -4.32
C ALA A 23 -12.65 -0.09 -3.09
N ILE A 24 -12.23 -1.36 -2.98
CA ILE A 24 -12.52 -2.22 -1.83
C ILE A 24 -11.92 -1.62 -0.53
N LEU A 25 -10.64 -1.24 -0.55
CA LEU A 25 -9.95 -0.68 0.61
C LEU A 25 -10.53 0.67 1.03
N SER A 26 -10.79 1.57 0.08
CA SER A 26 -11.44 2.86 0.32
C SER A 26 -12.84 2.70 0.93
N TYR A 27 -13.62 1.71 0.47
CA TYR A 27 -14.93 1.42 1.04
C TYR A 27 -14.84 0.96 2.49
N ILE A 28 -13.97 -0.02 2.78
CA ILE A 28 -13.75 -0.52 4.14
C ILE A 28 -13.26 0.62 5.05
N ALA A 29 -12.29 1.42 4.58
CA ALA A 29 -11.77 2.54 5.35
C ALA A 29 -12.87 3.58 5.65
N GLY A 30 -13.73 3.90 4.67
CA GLY A 30 -14.88 4.78 4.88
C GLY A 30 -15.89 4.21 5.87
N LYS A 31 -16.28 2.95 5.69
CA LYS A 31 -17.26 2.23 6.53
C LYS A 31 -16.86 2.21 8.01
N TYR A 32 -15.57 2.07 8.30
CA TYR A 32 -15.05 1.99 9.67
C TYR A 32 -14.43 3.30 10.18
N ASN A 33 -14.71 4.45 9.53
CA ASN A 33 -14.22 5.78 9.93
C ASN A 33 -12.68 5.90 9.97
N LEU A 34 -12.00 5.14 9.11
CA LEU A 34 -10.55 5.14 8.93
C LEU A 34 -10.08 5.98 7.75
N TYR A 35 -10.99 6.64 7.02
CA TYR A 35 -10.68 7.37 5.79
C TYR A 35 -10.83 8.90 5.93
N GLY A 36 -10.38 9.46 7.06
CA GLY A 36 -10.40 10.90 7.31
C GLY A 36 -11.81 11.51 7.45
N LYS A 37 -11.92 12.61 8.20
CA LYS A 37 -13.20 13.31 8.44
C LYS A 37 -13.47 14.41 7.41
N ASP A 38 -12.43 14.94 6.78
CA ASP A 38 -12.52 16.00 5.80
C ASP A 38 -11.69 15.69 4.54
N LEU A 39 -11.85 16.54 3.52
CA LEU A 39 -11.17 16.38 2.23
C LEU A 39 -9.64 16.45 2.35
N LYS A 40 -9.10 17.24 3.29
CA LYS A 40 -7.65 17.38 3.46
C LYS A 40 -7.07 16.10 4.04
N GLU A 41 -7.72 15.53 5.06
CA GLU A 41 -7.29 14.25 5.64
C GLU A 41 -7.37 13.11 4.64
N ARG A 42 -8.44 13.06 3.84
CA ARG A 42 -8.58 12.06 2.76
C ARG A 42 -7.47 12.18 1.73
N ALA A 43 -7.19 13.39 1.27
CA ALA A 43 -6.12 13.64 0.31
C ALA A 43 -4.75 13.20 0.83
N LEU A 44 -4.46 13.45 2.12
CA LEU A 44 -3.23 12.95 2.75
C LEU A 44 -3.19 11.42 2.79
N ILE A 45 -4.28 10.78 3.23
CA ILE A 45 -4.37 9.30 3.24
C ILE A 45 -4.15 8.73 1.84
N ASP A 46 -4.83 9.29 0.83
CA ASP A 46 -4.69 8.87 -0.56
C ASP A 46 -3.26 9.05 -1.07
N MET A 47 -2.60 10.17 -0.77
CA MET A 47 -1.21 10.40 -1.14
C MET A 47 -0.28 9.31 -0.57
N TYR A 48 -0.43 8.94 0.70
CA TYR A 48 0.39 7.89 1.31
C TYR A 48 0.04 6.49 0.75
N VAL A 49 -1.23 6.21 0.50
CA VAL A 49 -1.70 4.94 -0.10
C VAL A 49 -1.19 4.78 -1.52
N GLU A 50 -1.21 5.83 -2.33
CA GLU A 50 -0.65 5.81 -3.68
C GLU A 50 0.87 5.65 -3.66
N GLY A 51 1.55 6.36 -2.74
CA GLY A 51 2.99 6.23 -2.56
C GLY A 51 3.43 4.80 -2.23
N ILE A 52 2.71 4.08 -1.37
CA ILE A 52 3.02 2.66 -1.12
C ILE A 52 2.60 1.75 -2.28
N SER A 53 1.53 2.10 -3.00
CA SER A 53 1.06 1.33 -4.16
C SER A 53 2.09 1.29 -5.28
N ASP A 54 2.80 2.41 -5.54
CA ASP A 54 3.91 2.44 -6.50
C ASP A 54 5.02 1.44 -6.15
N LEU A 55 5.40 1.36 -4.86
CA LEU A 55 6.39 0.40 -4.39
C LEU A 55 5.87 -1.03 -4.53
N MET A 56 4.62 -1.28 -4.13
CA MET A 56 3.98 -2.59 -4.22
C MET A 56 3.86 -3.09 -5.66
N GLN A 57 3.61 -2.21 -6.64
CA GLN A 57 3.57 -2.60 -8.05
C GLN A 57 4.94 -3.12 -8.53
N LEU A 58 6.04 -2.46 -8.14
CA LEU A 58 7.38 -2.94 -8.49
C LEU A 58 7.65 -4.34 -7.90
N ILE A 59 7.18 -4.58 -6.68
CA ILE A 59 7.33 -5.87 -5.99
C ILE A 59 6.44 -6.93 -6.64
N LEU A 60 5.19 -6.60 -6.97
CA LEU A 60 4.23 -7.53 -7.55
C LEU A 60 4.66 -7.99 -8.95
N MET A 61 5.34 -7.13 -9.72
CA MET A 61 5.87 -7.48 -11.03
C MET A 61 7.16 -8.32 -10.96
N PHE A 62 7.84 -8.34 -9.81
CA PHE A 62 9.13 -8.98 -9.68
C PHE A 62 9.11 -10.49 -9.99
N PRO A 63 8.16 -11.32 -9.50
CA PRO A 63 8.13 -12.76 -9.78
C PRO A 63 8.05 -13.09 -11.28
N PHE A 64 7.52 -12.16 -12.08
CA PHE A 64 7.37 -12.27 -13.53
C PHE A 64 8.59 -11.77 -14.31
N SER A 65 9.64 -11.30 -13.64
CA SER A 65 10.88 -10.86 -14.28
C SER A 65 11.70 -12.06 -14.79
N PRO A 66 12.43 -11.93 -15.91
CA PRO A 66 13.37 -12.95 -16.39
C PRO A 66 14.42 -13.29 -15.31
N PRO A 67 14.87 -14.55 -15.21
CA PRO A 67 15.84 -14.97 -14.19
C PRO A 67 17.10 -14.09 -14.13
N GLU A 68 17.61 -13.68 -15.29
CA GLU A 68 18.84 -12.88 -15.44
C GLU A 68 18.66 -11.44 -14.93
N ALA A 69 17.42 -10.97 -14.88
CA ALA A 69 17.06 -9.64 -14.40
C ALA A 69 16.70 -9.62 -12.91
N LYS A 70 16.45 -10.78 -12.28
CA LYS A 70 15.96 -10.86 -10.90
C LYS A 70 16.91 -10.18 -9.91
N GLU A 71 18.18 -10.57 -9.84
CA GLU A 71 19.12 -9.98 -8.87
C GLU A 71 19.23 -8.45 -9.01
N LYS A 72 19.35 -7.97 -10.25
CA LYS A 72 19.42 -6.54 -10.55
C LYS A 72 18.12 -5.80 -10.20
N ASN A 73 16.97 -6.44 -10.40
CA ASN A 73 15.67 -5.87 -10.06
C ASN A 73 15.44 -5.83 -8.55
N ILE A 74 15.84 -6.86 -7.79
CA ILE A 74 15.79 -6.84 -6.32
C ILE A 74 16.61 -5.68 -5.79
N ALA A 75 17.85 -5.51 -6.26
CA ALA A 75 18.72 -4.44 -5.81
C ALA A 75 18.08 -3.06 -6.05
N LYS A 76 17.53 -2.82 -7.25
CA LYS A 76 16.84 -1.57 -7.61
C LYS A 76 15.56 -1.32 -6.80
N ILE A 77 14.77 -2.37 -6.54
CA ILE A 77 13.55 -2.26 -5.72
C ILE A 77 13.94 -1.93 -4.28
N ALA A 78 14.95 -2.60 -3.73
CA ALA A 78 15.45 -2.35 -2.38
C ALA A 78 16.03 -0.94 -2.23
N GLU A 79 16.78 -0.46 -3.23
CA GLU A 79 17.30 0.91 -3.30
C GLU A 79 16.15 1.94 -3.29
N LYS A 80 15.19 1.82 -4.23
CA LYS A 80 14.00 2.69 -4.26
C LYS A 80 13.22 2.66 -2.95
N ALA A 81 13.03 1.47 -2.37
CA ALA A 81 12.33 1.31 -1.10
C ALA A 81 13.04 2.10 0.02
N LYS A 82 14.36 1.94 0.14
CA LYS A 82 15.18 2.57 1.19
C LYS A 82 15.33 4.07 1.00
N GLU A 83 15.52 4.56 -0.22
CA GLU A 83 15.86 5.96 -0.47
C GLU A 83 14.63 6.85 -0.65
N ARG A 84 13.56 6.33 -1.25
CA ARG A 84 12.39 7.13 -1.62
C ARG A 84 11.20 6.92 -0.71
N TYR A 85 10.84 5.66 -0.41
CA TYR A 85 9.55 5.36 0.22
C TYR A 85 9.67 5.26 1.74
N PHE A 86 10.59 4.45 2.27
CA PHE A 86 10.72 4.23 3.71
C PHE A 86 10.97 5.50 4.52
N PRO A 87 11.80 6.47 4.10
CA PRO A 87 12.02 7.68 4.88
C PRO A 87 10.74 8.48 5.09
N VAL A 88 9.81 8.46 4.12
CA VAL A 88 8.51 9.13 4.21
C VAL A 88 7.66 8.48 5.31
N PHE A 89 7.51 7.15 5.29
CA PHE A 89 6.70 6.45 6.28
C PHE A 89 7.32 6.41 7.68
N GLU A 90 8.65 6.44 7.77
CA GLU A 90 9.36 6.51 9.06
C GLU A 90 9.11 7.84 9.77
N LYS A 91 9.17 8.98 9.05
CA LYS A 91 8.79 10.30 9.59
C LYS A 91 7.35 10.31 10.12
N VAL A 92 6.42 9.80 9.31
CA VAL A 92 5.00 9.69 9.70
C VAL A 92 4.80 8.82 10.94
N ARG A 93 5.55 7.71 11.05
CA ARG A 93 5.53 6.84 12.22
C ARG A 93 5.97 7.57 13.47
N ASP A 94 7.07 8.30 13.37
CA ASP A 94 7.71 8.98 14.49
C ASP A 94 6.91 10.25 14.92
N GLY A 95 5.83 10.55 14.19
CA GLY A 95 4.82 11.55 14.54
C GLY A 95 5.03 12.88 13.83
N GLU A 96 5.92 12.92 12.84
CA GLU A 96 6.12 14.06 11.95
C GLU A 96 5.05 14.05 10.85
N ASP A 97 4.66 15.24 10.38
CA ASP A 97 3.84 15.48 9.18
C ASP A 97 2.39 14.96 9.16
N VAL A 98 1.95 14.11 10.09
CA VAL A 98 0.60 13.49 10.05
C VAL A 98 -0.13 13.54 11.40
N PRO A 99 -1.43 13.91 11.43
CA PRO A 99 -2.21 13.93 12.66
C PRO A 99 -2.26 12.58 13.40
N ARG A 100 -2.17 12.61 14.73
CA ARG A 100 -2.38 11.44 15.60
C ARG A 100 -3.87 11.09 15.73
N LYS A 101 -4.49 10.62 14.65
CA LYS A 101 -5.91 10.21 14.58
C LYS A 101 -6.06 8.74 14.13
N PRO A 102 -7.18 8.06 14.46
CA PRO A 102 -7.43 6.66 14.07
C PRO A 102 -7.30 6.41 12.56
N ALA A 103 -7.72 7.37 11.73
CA ALA A 103 -7.65 7.28 10.27
C ALA A 103 -6.21 7.12 9.72
N PHE A 104 -5.20 7.58 10.46
CA PHE A 104 -3.79 7.48 10.06
C PHE A 104 -3.07 6.30 10.72
N THR A 105 -3.76 5.49 11.53
CA THR A 105 -3.13 4.39 12.28
C THR A 105 -2.54 3.33 11.36
N ILE A 106 -3.19 3.02 10.23
CA ILE A 106 -2.67 2.04 9.27
C ILE A 106 -1.34 2.52 8.65
N ILE A 107 -1.27 3.80 8.29
CA ILE A 107 -0.05 4.41 7.73
C ILE A 107 1.06 4.42 8.79
N ARG A 108 0.73 4.71 10.05
CA ARG A 108 1.70 4.72 11.16
C ARG A 108 2.24 3.34 11.51
N ASN A 109 1.40 2.31 11.39
CA ASN A 109 1.77 0.92 11.62
C ASN A 109 2.53 0.29 10.45
N PHE A 110 2.94 1.09 9.46
CA PHE A 110 3.80 0.61 8.39
C PHE A 110 5.06 -0.05 9.00
N PRO A 111 5.41 -1.29 8.61
CA PRO A 111 6.51 -2.01 9.25
C PRO A 111 7.83 -1.28 9.08
N LYS A 112 8.76 -1.45 10.02
CA LYS A 112 10.12 -0.92 9.87
C LYS A 112 10.73 -1.42 8.57
N SER A 113 11.50 -0.57 7.90
CA SER A 113 12.20 -0.84 6.63
C SER A 113 12.87 -2.22 6.57
N LYS A 114 13.55 -2.64 7.64
CA LYS A 114 14.17 -3.97 7.76
C LYS A 114 13.15 -5.12 7.67
N ASN A 115 11.99 -4.97 8.30
CA ASN A 115 10.93 -6.00 8.31
C ASN A 115 10.23 -6.08 6.95
N VAL A 116 10.01 -4.93 6.29
CA VAL A 116 9.43 -4.91 4.94
C VAL A 116 10.36 -5.59 3.95
N LEU A 117 11.67 -5.33 4.01
CA LEU A 117 12.64 -6.00 3.13
C LEU A 117 12.66 -7.52 3.36
N VAL A 118 12.61 -7.98 4.61
CA VAL A 118 12.53 -9.40 4.94
C VAL A 118 11.25 -10.02 4.37
N LEU A 119 10.10 -9.34 4.52
CA LEU A 119 8.82 -9.80 3.98
C LEU A 119 8.83 -9.88 2.45
N MET A 120 9.47 -8.89 1.80
CA MET A 120 9.66 -8.88 0.35
C MET A 120 10.54 -10.03 -0.11
N LEU A 121 11.64 -10.32 0.58
CA LEU A 121 12.58 -11.38 0.19
C LEU A 121 12.06 -12.78 0.54
N SER A 122 11.24 -12.94 1.56
CA SER A 122 10.69 -14.25 1.96
C SER A 122 9.57 -14.76 1.06
N GLY A 123 8.97 -13.89 0.23
CA GLY A 123 7.92 -14.24 -0.73
C GLY A 123 8.41 -14.44 -2.17
N LEU A 124 9.73 -14.37 -2.39
CA LEU A 124 10.40 -14.47 -3.69
C LEU A 124 11.25 -15.74 -3.78
#